data_AF-A0A937CRY5-F1
#
_entry.id   AF-A0A937CRY5-F1
#
_cell.length_a   1.000
_cell.length_b   1.000
_cell.length_c   1.000
_cell.angle_alpha   90.00
_cell.angle_beta   90.00
_cell.angle_gamma   90.00
#
_symmetry.space_group_name_H-M   'P 1'
#
loop_
_entity.id
_entity.type
_entity.pdbx_description
1 polymer ?
#
loop_
_entity_poly.entity_id
_entity_poly.type
_entity_poly.pdbx_seq_one_letter_code
_entity_poly.pdbx_strand_id
1 'polypeptide(L)'
;MADTDYARLTAGGAGFSSLITQKRGRGRPLGSTSGGHSWSTRYEIKCQRCGSLATVKKASARWCGDKCRNAASNRAKQEQARNSDPRPCRWCGTVYAPEYGSLRTHYCTTECRDAATRKVRSGSSHRRRAEKFGCEYQPVSKWRVFDRDGWSCYLCGRDTPKELSGTTEPNAPELEHVVPLAKGGAHSYENVRCACRRCNRAKGSGLLEG
;
A
#
# COMPACT_ATOMS: atom_id res chain seq x y z
N MET A 1 33.02 -25.45 -11.92
CA MET A 1 33.16 -26.66 -12.76
C MET A 1 32.57 -27.82 -11.97
N ALA A 2 31.81 -28.70 -12.65
CA ALA A 2 30.71 -29.57 -12.18
C ALA A 2 29.36 -28.93 -12.57
N ASP A 3 28.86 -29.03 -13.81
CA ASP A 3 28.83 -30.12 -14.80
C ASP A 3 28.34 -31.44 -14.23
N THR A 4 27.04 -31.71 -14.43
CA THR A 4 26.59 -32.98 -15.00
C THR A 4 25.21 -32.80 -15.64
N ASP A 5 25.23 -32.84 -16.96
CA ASP A 5 24.14 -33.18 -17.87
C ASP A 5 23.33 -34.38 -17.41
N TYR A 6 22.02 -34.33 -17.64
CA TYR A 6 21.24 -35.55 -17.86
C TYR A 6 20.51 -35.46 -19.19
N ALA A 7 20.95 -36.32 -20.10
CA ALA A 7 20.53 -36.40 -21.47
C ALA A 7 19.15 -37.03 -21.65
N ARG A 8 18.60 -36.70 -22.81
CA ARG A 8 17.38 -37.16 -23.47
C ARG A 8 17.29 -38.69 -23.56
N LEU A 9 16.09 -39.21 -23.32
CA LEU A 9 15.57 -40.40 -24.01
C LEU A 9 14.16 -40.10 -24.55
N THR A 10 14.01 -40.35 -25.85
CA THR A 10 12.81 -40.23 -26.67
C THR A 10 12.09 -41.57 -26.83
N ALA A 11 10.88 -41.50 -27.38
CA ALA A 11 9.93 -42.57 -27.74
C ALA A 11 9.07 -43.05 -26.55
N GLY A 12 7.73 -43.09 -26.62
CA GLY A 12 6.76 -42.95 -27.69
C GLY A 12 5.48 -43.66 -27.20
N GLY A 13 4.29 -43.22 -27.59
CA GLY A 13 3.07 -44.01 -27.38
C GLY A 13 1.82 -43.21 -27.01
N ALA A 14 0.82 -43.32 -27.86
CA ALA A 14 -0.45 -42.62 -27.84
C ALA A 14 -1.36 -42.98 -26.64
N GLY A 15 -2.21 -42.03 -26.27
CA GLY A 15 -3.25 -42.22 -25.25
C GLY A 15 -4.11 -40.98 -25.06
N PHE A 16 -4.85 -40.60 -26.11
CA PHE A 16 -5.92 -39.60 -26.02
C PHE A 16 -7.01 -40.12 -25.07
N SER A 17 -7.22 -39.44 -23.94
CA SER A 17 -8.47 -39.51 -23.19
C SER A 17 -8.94 -38.10 -22.87
N SER A 18 -9.94 -37.67 -23.65
CA SER A 18 -10.61 -36.39 -23.57
C SER A 18 -11.30 -36.20 -22.22
N LEU A 19 -10.71 -35.40 -21.33
CA LEU A 19 -11.44 -34.79 -20.23
C LEU A 19 -11.94 -33.40 -20.63
N ILE A 20 -13.16 -33.44 -21.19
CA ILE A 20 -14.23 -32.44 -21.19
C ILE A 20 -13.85 -31.12 -20.51
N THR A 21 -13.27 -30.20 -21.28
CA THR A 21 -13.26 -28.78 -20.92
C THR A 21 -14.68 -28.26 -21.16
N GLN A 22 -15.42 -27.99 -20.08
CA GLN A 22 -16.71 -27.28 -20.15
C GLN A 22 -16.50 -25.92 -20.82
N LYS A 23 -16.85 -25.85 -22.11
CA LYS A 23 -16.91 -24.61 -22.87
C LYS A 23 -17.92 -23.69 -22.17
N ARG A 24 -17.42 -22.63 -21.53
CA ARG A 24 -18.24 -21.50 -21.08
C ARG A 24 -19.01 -20.98 -22.30
N GLY A 25 -20.33 -21.17 -22.30
CA GLY A 25 -21.22 -20.79 -23.38
C GLY A 25 -21.06 -19.31 -23.72
N ARG A 26 -20.74 -19.02 -24.99
CA ARG A 26 -20.69 -17.67 -25.53
C ARG A 26 -22.14 -17.22 -25.76
N GLY A 27 -22.56 -16.15 -25.08
CA GLY A 27 -23.88 -15.55 -25.30
C GLY A 27 -24.05 -15.11 -26.75
N ARG A 28 -25.22 -15.40 -27.32
CA ARG A 28 -25.56 -15.15 -28.73
C ARG A 28 -26.15 -13.73 -28.84
N PRO A 29 -25.62 -12.83 -29.69
CA PRO A 29 -26.19 -11.50 -29.86
C PRO A 29 -27.50 -11.56 -30.67
N LEU A 30 -28.52 -10.81 -30.23
CA LEU A 30 -29.79 -10.64 -30.96
C LEU A 30 -29.65 -9.49 -31.98
N GLY A 31 -30.24 -9.70 -33.16
CA GLY A 31 -30.03 -8.97 -34.40
C GLY A 31 -30.51 -7.52 -34.46
N SER A 32 -30.08 -6.86 -35.53
CA SER A 32 -30.12 -5.42 -35.81
C SER A 32 -31.32 -4.97 -36.65
N THR A 33 -31.95 -3.84 -36.26
CA THR A 33 -32.68 -2.94 -37.16
C THR A 33 -32.29 -1.49 -36.88
N SER A 34 -32.11 -0.71 -37.95
CA SER A 34 -31.50 0.61 -38.06
C SER A 34 -32.26 1.76 -37.37
N GLY A 35 -31.53 2.60 -36.64
CA GLY A 35 -32.01 3.87 -36.08
C GLY A 35 -30.97 4.48 -35.13
N GLY A 36 -30.53 5.71 -35.40
CA GLY A 36 -29.41 6.37 -34.74
C GLY A 36 -29.61 6.67 -33.26
N HIS A 37 -29.22 5.74 -32.40
CA HIS A 37 -28.78 5.96 -31.03
C HIS A 37 -27.66 4.95 -30.77
N SER A 38 -26.64 5.29 -29.97
CA SER A 38 -25.58 4.34 -29.58
C SER A 38 -26.21 3.12 -28.88
N TRP A 39 -26.51 2.05 -29.62
CA TRP A 39 -27.04 0.80 -29.08
C TRP A 39 -25.95 0.14 -28.26
N SER A 40 -25.92 0.43 -26.96
CA SER A 40 -25.01 -0.23 -26.03
C SER A 40 -25.27 -1.73 -26.12
N THR A 41 -24.30 -2.52 -26.60
CA THR A 41 -24.42 -3.97 -26.67
C THR A 41 -24.87 -4.51 -25.31
N ARG A 42 -25.95 -5.28 -25.32
CA ARG A 42 -26.52 -5.88 -24.12
C ARG A 42 -26.19 -7.37 -24.09
N TYR A 43 -25.91 -7.86 -22.89
CA TYR A 43 -25.51 -9.25 -22.66
C TYR A 43 -26.46 -9.86 -21.64
N GLU A 44 -26.89 -11.08 -21.88
CA GLU A 44 -27.64 -11.85 -20.89
C GLU A 44 -26.66 -12.59 -19.98
N ILE A 45 -26.87 -12.45 -18.68
CA ILE A 45 -26.10 -13.15 -17.65
C ILE A 45 -27.04 -13.83 -16.66
N LYS A 46 -26.58 -14.92 -16.06
CA LYS A 46 -27.16 -15.46 -14.83
C LYS A 46 -26.47 -14.81 -13.62
N CYS A 47 -27.23 -14.07 -12.82
CA CYS A 47 -26.68 -13.39 -11.64
C CYS A 47 -26.11 -14.40 -10.64
N GLN A 48 -24.83 -14.27 -10.29
CA GLN A 48 -24.16 -15.21 -9.38
C GLN A 48 -24.64 -15.12 -7.92
N ARG A 49 -25.42 -14.07 -7.57
CA ARG A 49 -25.96 -13.89 -6.22
C ARG A 49 -27.38 -14.41 -6.07
N CYS A 50 -28.31 -13.98 -6.94
CA CYS A 50 -29.74 -14.28 -6.82
C CYS A 50 -30.24 -15.30 -7.86
N GLY A 51 -29.39 -15.74 -8.79
CA GLY A 51 -29.74 -16.73 -9.80
C GLY A 51 -30.59 -16.22 -10.97
N SER A 52 -31.17 -15.03 -10.89
CA SER A 52 -32.01 -14.44 -11.93
C SER A 52 -31.22 -14.15 -13.22
N LEU A 53 -31.88 -14.36 -14.36
CA LEU A 53 -31.38 -13.91 -15.66
C LEU A 53 -31.54 -12.38 -15.77
N ALA A 54 -30.52 -11.70 -16.30
CA ALA A 54 -30.53 -10.25 -16.41
C ALA A 54 -29.75 -9.75 -17.62
N THR A 55 -30.20 -8.62 -18.16
CA THR A 55 -29.62 -7.97 -19.33
C THR A 55 -28.71 -6.82 -18.91
N VAL A 56 -27.40 -6.96 -19.12
CA VAL A 56 -26.35 -6.05 -18.62
C VAL A 56 -25.56 -5.40 -19.76
N LYS A 57 -24.81 -4.34 -19.44
CA LYS A 57 -23.98 -3.60 -20.42
C LYS A 57 -22.60 -4.21 -20.66
N LYS A 58 -22.15 -5.16 -19.83
CA LYS A 58 -20.81 -5.77 -19.90
C LYS A 58 -20.92 -7.29 -19.86
N ALA A 59 -20.29 -7.98 -20.80
CA ALA A 59 -20.25 -9.45 -20.86
C ALA A 59 -19.64 -10.08 -19.60
N SER A 60 -18.70 -9.39 -18.93
CA SER A 60 -18.03 -9.84 -17.71
C SER A 60 -18.80 -9.55 -16.42
N ALA A 61 -19.98 -8.93 -16.50
CA ALA A 61 -20.76 -8.62 -15.31
C ALA A 61 -21.24 -9.92 -14.64
N ARG A 62 -21.12 -9.96 -13.31
CA ARG A 62 -21.46 -11.12 -12.47
C ARG A 62 -22.80 -10.97 -11.76
N TRP A 63 -23.37 -9.77 -11.77
CA TRP A 63 -24.51 -9.37 -10.96
C TRP A 63 -25.58 -8.71 -11.83
N CYS A 64 -26.86 -8.99 -11.53
CA CYS A 64 -27.99 -8.40 -12.27
C CYS A 64 -28.12 -6.88 -12.13
N GLY A 65 -27.46 -6.29 -11.12
CA GLY A 65 -27.47 -4.85 -10.89
C GLY A 65 -26.79 -4.46 -9.59
N ASP A 66 -26.84 -3.17 -9.28
CA ASP A 66 -26.14 -2.53 -8.15
C ASP A 66 -26.50 -3.14 -6.81
N LYS A 67 -27.79 -3.45 -6.58
CA LYS A 67 -28.25 -4.13 -5.35
C LYS A 67 -27.52 -5.46 -5.12
N CYS A 68 -27.36 -6.27 -6.15
CA CYS A 68 -26.69 -7.57 -6.04
C CYS A 68 -25.17 -7.45 -5.97
N ARG A 69 -24.58 -6.51 -6.70
CA ARG A 69 -23.15 -6.19 -6.58
C ARG A 69 -22.80 -5.70 -5.17
N ASN A 70 -23.55 -4.74 -4.65
CA ASN A 70 -23.29 -4.11 -3.37
C ASN A 70 -23.51 -5.11 -2.23
N ALA A 71 -24.54 -5.95 -2.30
CA ALA A 71 -24.76 -7.00 -1.31
C ALA A 71 -23.65 -8.07 -1.32
N ALA A 72 -23.16 -8.48 -2.49
CA ALA A 72 -22.02 -9.38 -2.59
C ALA A 72 -20.74 -8.75 -2.00
N SER A 73 -20.50 -7.47 -2.31
CA SER A 73 -19.38 -6.72 -1.73
C SER A 73 -19.49 -6.57 -0.21
N ASN A 74 -20.69 -6.27 0.30
CA ASN A 74 -20.95 -6.11 1.72
C ASN A 74 -20.78 -7.42 2.48
N ARG A 75 -21.20 -8.55 1.90
CA ARG A 75 -20.94 -9.88 2.49
C ARG A 75 -19.44 -10.14 2.63
N ALA A 76 -18.66 -9.89 1.58
CA ALA A 76 -17.20 -10.06 1.62
C ALA A 76 -16.55 -9.14 2.67
N LYS A 77 -17.00 -7.88 2.79
CA LYS A 77 -16.53 -6.94 3.83
C LYS A 77 -16.89 -7.42 5.24
N GLN A 78 -18.08 -7.99 5.43
CA GLN A 78 -18.50 -8.55 6.73
C GLN A 78 -17.66 -9.78 7.11
N GLU A 79 -17.39 -10.65 6.14
CA GLU A 79 -16.54 -11.84 6.34
C GLU A 79 -15.10 -11.45 6.71
N GLN A 80 -14.51 -10.48 6.00
CA GLN A 80 -13.20 -9.94 6.35
C GLN A 80 -13.20 -9.23 7.72
N ALA A 81 -14.27 -8.51 8.07
CA ALA A 81 -14.41 -7.87 9.38
C ALA A 81 -14.62 -8.88 10.52
N ARG A 82 -15.00 -10.13 10.21
CA ARG A 82 -15.12 -11.24 11.17
C ARG A 82 -13.84 -12.06 11.30
N ASN A 83 -12.80 -11.74 10.53
CA ASN A 83 -11.54 -12.45 10.60
C ASN A 83 -10.94 -12.27 12.01
N SER A 84 -10.83 -13.37 12.76
CA SER A 84 -10.24 -13.48 14.10
C SER A 84 -8.84 -14.10 14.08
N ASP A 85 -8.22 -14.25 12.91
CA ASP A 85 -6.92 -14.87 12.76
C ASP A 85 -5.87 -14.11 13.59
N PRO A 86 -4.90 -14.82 14.20
CA PRO A 86 -3.78 -14.19 14.87
C PRO A 86 -3.02 -13.23 13.93
N ARG A 87 -2.69 -12.04 14.41
CA ARG A 87 -1.97 -11.01 13.64
C ARG A 87 -1.01 -10.21 14.51
N PRO A 88 0.07 -9.64 13.96
CA PRO A 88 0.99 -8.80 14.73
C PRO A 88 0.35 -7.45 15.07
N CYS A 89 0.53 -7.00 16.32
CA CYS A 89 0.19 -5.65 16.76
C CYS A 89 1.05 -4.62 16.02
N ARG A 90 0.43 -3.59 15.44
CA ARG A 90 1.14 -2.53 14.71
C ARG A 90 1.97 -1.58 15.59
N TRP A 91 1.86 -1.69 16.92
CA TRP A 91 2.64 -0.90 17.87
C TRP A 91 3.80 -1.68 18.47
N CYS A 92 3.52 -2.82 19.13
CA CYS A 92 4.54 -3.61 19.85
C CYS A 92 5.02 -4.85 19.09
N GLY A 93 4.38 -5.24 17.99
CA GLY A 93 4.74 -6.42 17.20
C GLY A 93 4.22 -7.76 17.75
N THR A 94 3.70 -7.82 18.98
CA THR A 94 3.15 -9.05 19.57
C THR A 94 2.04 -9.63 18.70
N VAL A 95 2.11 -10.92 18.39
CA VAL A 95 1.04 -11.65 17.71
C VAL A 95 -0.10 -11.87 18.68
N TYR A 96 -1.31 -11.43 18.31
CA TYR A 96 -2.51 -11.56 19.13
C TYR A 96 -3.69 -12.00 18.27
N ALA A 97 -4.61 -12.76 18.87
CA ALA A 97 -5.90 -13.07 18.27
C ALA A 97 -6.93 -12.05 18.77
N PRO A 98 -7.59 -11.27 17.90
CA PRO A 98 -8.58 -10.29 18.36
C PRO A 98 -9.82 -11.01 18.90
N GLU A 99 -10.29 -10.57 20.07
CA GLU A 99 -11.53 -11.04 20.67
C GLU A 99 -12.77 -10.53 19.91
N TYR A 100 -13.90 -11.21 20.10
CA TYR A 100 -15.20 -10.81 19.55
C TYR A 100 -15.52 -9.36 19.94
N GLY A 101 -15.82 -8.50 18.95
CA GLY A 101 -16.01 -7.05 19.13
C GLY A 101 -14.77 -6.20 18.84
N SER A 102 -13.56 -6.79 18.87
CA SER A 102 -12.31 -6.10 18.56
C SER A 102 -11.73 -6.46 17.19
N LEU A 103 -12.41 -7.28 16.38
CA LEU A 103 -11.92 -7.85 15.11
C LEU A 103 -11.41 -6.81 14.06
N ARG A 104 -11.77 -5.53 14.22
CA ARG A 104 -11.30 -4.43 13.38
C ARG A 104 -10.03 -3.72 13.90
N THR A 105 -9.59 -4.03 15.12
CA THR A 105 -8.37 -3.45 15.70
C THR A 105 -7.12 -4.03 15.05
N HIS A 106 -6.07 -3.23 15.01
CA HIS A 106 -4.72 -3.65 14.60
C HIS A 106 -3.72 -3.62 15.76
N TYR A 107 -4.23 -3.51 16.99
CA TYR A 107 -3.45 -3.38 18.21
C TYR A 107 -3.93 -4.40 19.23
N CYS A 108 -2.98 -5.06 19.90
CA CYS A 108 -3.27 -6.08 20.90
C CYS A 108 -4.00 -5.55 22.13
N THR A 109 -3.82 -4.26 22.45
CA THR A 109 -4.50 -3.60 23.57
C THR A 109 -4.87 -2.15 23.24
N THR A 110 -5.74 -1.58 24.08
CA THR A 110 -6.09 -0.15 24.05
C THR A 110 -4.86 0.73 24.26
N GLU A 111 -3.95 0.35 25.16
CA GLU A 111 -2.71 1.08 25.43
C GLU A 111 -1.82 1.12 24.18
N CYS A 112 -1.72 0.02 23.42
CA CYS A 112 -0.97 -0.02 22.17
C CYS A 112 -1.59 0.89 21.10
N ARG A 113 -2.92 0.90 20.97
CA ARG A 113 -3.64 1.81 20.07
C ARG A 113 -3.41 3.27 20.46
N ASP A 114 -3.51 3.57 21.74
CA ASP A 114 -3.41 4.92 22.26
C ASP A 114 -1.97 5.42 22.22
N ALA A 115 -0.98 4.55 22.43
CA ALA A 115 0.44 4.85 22.22
C ALA A 115 0.75 5.12 20.75
N ALA A 116 0.22 4.34 19.81
CA ALA A 116 0.32 4.62 18.38
C ALA A 116 -0.31 5.97 18.02
N THR A 117 -1.50 6.25 18.55
CA THR A 117 -2.21 7.54 18.35
C THR A 117 -1.41 8.69 18.94
N ARG A 118 -0.85 8.52 20.14
CA ARG A 118 -0.01 9.50 20.81
C ARG A 118 1.27 9.74 20.03
N LYS A 119 1.93 8.71 19.46
CA LYS A 119 3.11 8.86 18.61
C LYS A 119 2.83 9.68 17.35
N VAL A 120 1.68 9.44 16.70
CA VAL A 120 1.22 10.25 15.57
C VAL A 120 0.99 11.71 15.98
N ARG A 121 0.47 11.94 17.19
CA ARG A 121 0.24 13.30 17.73
C ARG A 121 1.51 13.98 18.29
N SER A 122 2.45 13.21 18.85
CA SER A 122 3.68 13.67 19.49
C SER A 122 4.82 13.86 18.49
N GLY A 123 4.75 13.17 17.35
CA GLY A 123 5.38 13.65 16.13
C GLY A 123 4.63 14.90 15.69
N SER A 124 4.98 16.05 16.26
CA SER A 124 4.50 17.34 15.78
C SER A 124 4.66 17.34 14.27
N SER A 125 3.55 17.29 13.54
CA SER A 125 3.57 17.33 12.08
C SER A 125 4.55 18.42 11.66
N HIS A 126 5.44 18.12 10.71
CA HIS A 126 6.38 19.12 10.20
C HIS A 126 5.66 20.43 9.84
N ARG A 127 4.38 20.31 9.42
CA ARG A 127 3.42 21.41 9.29
C ARG A 127 3.23 22.23 10.56
N ARG A 128 2.82 21.61 11.68
CA ARG A 128 2.60 22.33 12.95
C ARG A 128 3.89 22.99 13.45
N ARG A 129 5.06 22.38 13.23
CA ARG A 129 6.35 23.01 13.57
C ARG A 129 6.63 24.21 12.67
N ALA A 130 6.43 24.09 11.36
CA ALA A 130 6.60 25.19 10.43
C ALA A 130 5.65 26.37 10.76
N GLU A 131 4.36 26.08 11.00
CA GLU A 131 3.35 27.04 11.45
C GLU A 131 3.79 27.75 12.75
N LYS A 132 4.30 27.01 13.73
CA LYS A 132 4.81 27.60 15.00
C LYS A 132 5.91 28.64 14.78
N PHE A 133 6.77 28.45 13.79
CA PHE A 133 7.86 29.36 13.47
C PHE A 133 7.55 30.31 12.30
N GLY A 134 6.30 30.33 11.80
CA GLY A 134 5.91 31.17 10.66
C GLY A 134 6.65 30.82 9.35
N CYS A 135 7.16 29.59 9.24
CA CYS A 135 7.94 29.14 8.09
C CYS A 135 7.04 28.51 7.02
N GLU A 136 7.46 28.61 5.75
CA GLU A 136 6.79 27.93 4.65
C GLU A 136 6.75 26.41 4.87
N TYR A 137 5.62 25.81 4.51
CA TYR A 137 5.41 24.36 4.57
C TYR A 137 4.98 23.81 3.21
N GLN A 138 5.72 22.82 2.74
CA GLN A 138 5.36 21.97 1.63
C GLN A 138 5.28 20.50 2.11
N PRO A 139 4.32 19.69 1.60
CA PRO A 139 4.34 18.25 1.82
C PRO A 139 5.59 17.60 1.19
N VAL A 140 6.57 17.25 2.02
CA VAL A 140 7.79 16.56 1.59
C VAL A 140 7.70 15.05 1.87
N SER A 141 8.03 14.24 0.87
CA SER A 141 8.27 12.80 1.05
C SER A 141 9.73 12.56 1.40
N LYS A 142 10.01 12.08 2.63
CA LYS A 142 11.38 11.78 3.05
C LYS A 142 12.08 10.76 2.13
N TRP A 143 11.34 9.79 1.59
CA TRP A 143 11.91 8.77 0.70
C TRP A 143 12.44 9.39 -0.59
N ARG A 144 11.70 10.34 -1.18
CA ARG A 144 12.14 11.05 -2.38
C ARG A 144 13.40 11.88 -2.12
N VAL A 145 13.52 12.46 -0.94
CA VAL A 145 14.72 13.21 -0.51
C VAL A 145 15.91 12.28 -0.35
N PHE A 146 15.71 11.12 0.28
CA PHE A 146 16.77 10.13 0.47
C PHE A 146 17.25 9.55 -0.87
N ASP A 147 16.33 9.21 -1.77
CA ASP A 147 16.67 8.74 -3.12
C ASP A 147 17.42 9.82 -3.92
N ARG A 148 16.96 11.09 -3.86
CA ARG A 148 17.63 12.24 -4.50
C ARG A 148 19.06 12.44 -4.00
N ASP A 149 19.25 12.29 -2.69
CA ASP A 149 20.54 12.49 -2.03
C ASP A 149 21.40 11.21 -2.07
N GLY A 150 20.99 10.19 -2.82
CA GLY A 150 21.76 8.95 -3.02
C GLY A 150 21.97 8.16 -1.74
N TRP A 151 21.06 8.29 -0.76
CA TRP A 151 21.19 7.67 0.56
C TRP A 151 22.52 8.01 1.26
N SER A 152 23.10 9.18 0.99
CA SER A 152 24.31 9.66 1.64
C SER A 152 24.03 10.86 2.55
N CYS A 153 24.65 10.86 3.72
CA CYS A 153 24.55 11.97 4.66
C CYS A 153 25.23 13.21 4.08
N TYR A 154 24.48 14.28 3.83
CA TYR A 154 25.05 15.52 3.26
C TYR A 154 26.08 16.22 4.16
N LEU A 155 26.09 15.89 5.47
CA LEU A 155 27.00 16.48 6.46
C LEU A 155 28.34 15.75 6.60
N CYS A 156 28.36 14.42 6.45
CA CYS A 156 29.59 13.64 6.63
C CYS A 156 29.93 12.70 5.47
N GLY A 157 29.11 12.67 4.41
CA GLY A 157 29.29 11.85 3.21
C GLY A 157 29.07 10.34 3.41
N ARG A 158 28.81 9.87 4.64
CA ARG A 158 28.62 8.43 4.91
C ARG A 158 27.27 7.94 4.41
N ASP A 159 27.26 6.68 4.00
CA ASP A 159 26.03 5.97 3.62
C ASP A 159 25.05 5.91 4.79
N THR A 160 23.78 6.04 4.42
CA THR A 160 22.63 5.95 5.32
C THR A 160 21.71 4.84 4.81
N PRO A 161 21.95 3.56 5.19
CA PRO A 161 21.22 2.43 4.66
C PRO A 161 19.72 2.54 4.87
N LYS A 162 18.94 2.17 3.85
CA LYS A 162 17.48 2.26 3.85
C LYS A 162 16.84 1.45 4.96
N GLU A 163 17.42 0.30 5.27
CA GLU A 163 16.99 -0.66 6.29
C GLU A 163 17.07 -0.07 7.70
N LEU A 164 17.94 0.93 7.90
CA LEU A 164 18.13 1.60 9.19
C LEU A 164 17.16 2.77 9.40
N SER A 165 16.35 3.15 8.39
CA SER A 165 15.39 4.25 8.51
C SER A 165 14.43 4.02 9.69
N GLY A 166 14.45 4.93 10.68
CA GLY A 166 13.58 4.88 11.84
C GLY A 166 14.15 4.14 13.05
N THR A 167 15.36 3.58 12.92
CA THR A 167 16.10 2.98 14.04
C THR A 167 16.84 4.04 14.87
N THR A 168 17.55 3.59 15.90
CA THR A 168 18.45 4.42 16.73
C THR A 168 19.90 4.39 16.25
N GLU A 169 20.20 3.67 15.16
CA GLU A 169 21.57 3.52 14.67
C GLU A 169 22.20 4.86 14.23
N PRO A 170 23.51 5.06 14.42
CA PRO A 170 24.17 6.33 14.11
C PRO A 170 24.06 6.75 12.64
N ASN A 171 24.07 5.78 11.72
CA ASN A 171 23.94 5.96 10.27
C ASN A 171 22.48 5.85 9.77
N ALA A 172 21.48 5.76 10.64
CA ALA A 172 20.09 5.77 10.23
C ALA A 172 19.74 7.07 9.46
N PRO A 173 19.12 6.99 8.26
CA PRO A 173 18.73 8.16 7.49
C PRO A 173 17.59 8.93 8.18
N GLU A 174 17.78 10.24 8.34
CA GLU A 174 16.81 11.18 8.88
C GLU A 174 16.66 12.39 7.95
N LEU A 175 15.45 12.96 7.93
CA LEU A 175 15.17 14.18 7.17
C LEU A 175 15.65 15.37 7.99
N GLU A 176 16.59 16.13 7.44
CA GLU A 176 17.27 17.23 8.13
C GLU A 176 17.02 18.55 7.39
N HIS A 177 16.84 19.64 8.15
CA HIS A 177 16.63 20.98 7.60
C HIS A 177 17.94 21.75 7.54
N VAL A 178 18.44 22.07 6.34
CA VAL A 178 19.71 22.81 6.14
C VAL A 178 19.69 24.09 6.96
N VAL A 179 18.68 24.93 6.74
CA VAL A 179 18.31 26.03 7.64
C VAL A 179 17.23 25.53 8.60
N PRO A 180 17.48 25.49 9.93
CA PRO A 180 16.46 25.07 10.88
C PRO A 180 15.20 25.93 10.83
N LEU A 181 14.02 25.33 11.09
CA LEU A 181 12.75 26.07 11.19
C LEU A 181 12.82 27.23 12.19
N ALA A 182 13.51 27.05 13.32
CA ALA A 182 13.67 28.09 14.34
C ALA A 182 14.45 29.33 13.85
N LYS A 183 15.13 29.22 12.70
CA LYS A 183 15.89 30.29 12.05
C LYS A 183 15.26 30.72 10.72
N GLY A 184 13.97 30.43 10.51
CA GLY A 184 13.23 30.85 9.32
C GLY A 184 13.34 29.91 8.12
N GLY A 185 13.99 28.74 8.26
CA GLY A 185 14.07 27.78 7.18
C GLY A 185 12.72 27.14 6.86
N ALA A 186 12.38 26.99 5.57
CA ALA A 186 11.16 26.33 5.12
C ALA A 186 11.19 24.80 5.37
N HIS A 187 10.03 24.17 5.53
CA HIS A 187 9.91 22.72 5.32
C HIS A 187 9.53 22.46 3.85
N SER A 188 10.53 22.50 2.97
CA SER A 188 10.38 22.30 1.52
C SER A 188 11.46 21.36 0.99
N TYR A 189 11.33 20.88 -0.24
CA TYR A 189 12.35 20.03 -0.87
C TYR A 189 13.72 20.72 -0.99
N GLU A 190 13.75 22.04 -1.11
CA GLU A 190 14.96 22.86 -1.28
C GLU A 190 15.76 22.97 0.02
N ASN A 191 15.08 23.02 1.17
CA ASN A 191 15.71 23.20 2.47
C ASN A 191 15.88 21.91 3.29
N VAL A 192 15.46 20.76 2.76
CA VAL A 192 15.62 19.46 3.44
C VAL A 192 16.57 18.52 2.70
N ARG A 193 17.40 17.81 3.47
CA ARG A 193 18.42 16.87 2.97
C ARG A 193 18.40 15.56 3.76
N CYS A 194 19.05 14.54 3.21
CA CYS A 194 19.35 13.30 3.92
C CYS A 194 20.55 13.49 4.86
N ALA A 195 20.36 13.30 6.16
CA ALA A 195 21.46 13.27 7.11
C ALA A 195 21.41 11.98 7.94
N CYS A 196 22.57 11.48 8.37
CA CYS A 196 22.61 10.41 9.35
C CYS A 196 22.16 10.94 10.72
N ARG A 197 21.51 10.08 11.50
CA ARG A 197 21.01 10.38 12.85
C ARG A 197 22.06 11.02 13.75
N ARG A 198 23.32 10.57 13.69
CA ARG A 198 24.43 11.14 14.48
C ARG A 198 24.66 12.61 14.13
N CYS A 199 24.80 12.93 12.83
CA CYS A 199 25.07 14.30 12.38
C CYS A 199 23.85 15.21 12.58
N ASN A 200 22.64 14.72 12.29
CA ASN A 200 21.40 15.45 12.55
C ASN A 200 21.29 15.87 14.03
N ARG A 201 21.56 14.94 14.95
CA ARG A 201 21.56 15.21 16.40
C ARG A 201 22.65 16.18 16.83
N ALA A 202 23.85 16.08 16.25
CA ALA A 202 24.95 16.98 16.56
C ALA A 202 24.65 18.43 16.09
N LYS A 203 24.03 18.61 14.92
CA LYS A 203 23.62 19.92 14.40
C LYS A 203 22.51 20.56 15.24
N GLY A 204 21.51 19.77 15.65
CA GLY A 204 20.39 20.28 16.45
C GLY A 204 19.66 21.44 15.76
N SER A 205 19.42 22.53 16.48
CA SER A 205 18.85 23.79 15.93
C SER A 205 19.92 24.81 15.50
N GLY A 206 21.19 24.42 15.45
CA GLY A 206 22.29 25.26 14.98
C GLY A 206 22.29 25.46 13.47
N LEU A 207 22.91 26.55 13.01
CA LEU A 207 23.47 26.60 11.66
C LEU A 207 24.86 26.02 11.79
N LEU A 208 25.26 25.14 10.87
CA LEU A 208 26.68 24.84 10.73
C LEU A 208 27.24 26.03 9.97
N GLU A 209 27.99 26.88 10.67
CA GLU A 209 28.84 27.85 9.99
C GLU A 209 29.92 27.04 9.28
N GLY A 210 29.96 27.19 7.95
CA GLY A 210 31.01 26.63 7.11
C GLY A 210 32.24 27.53 7.12
#